data_AF-A0A5U9I8Y3-F1
#
_entry.id   AF-A0A5U9I8Y3-F1
#
_cell.length_a   1.000
_cell.length_b   1.000
_cell.length_c   1.000
_cell.angle_alpha   90.00
_cell.angle_beta   90.00
_cell.angle_gamma   90.00
#
_symmetry.space_group_name_H-M   'P 1'
#
loop_
_entity.id
_entity.type
_entity.pdbx_description
1 polymer ?
#
loop_
_entity_poly.entity_id
_entity_poly.type
_entity_poly.pdbx_seq_one_letter_code
_entity_poly.pdbx_strand_id
1 'polypeptide(L)' 'MTKKEDVKKSDNVRIQVYTTEEKHRAFKMICASNGKKMTDVVDDLITAYLKDNGITIE' A
#
# COMPACT_ATOMS: atom_id res chain seq x y z
N MET A 1 -18.66 33.12 -17.14
CA MET A 1 -17.41 32.34 -17.31
C MET A 1 -17.16 31.58 -16.02
N THR A 2 -17.65 30.35 -15.93
CA THR A 2 -17.48 29.51 -14.74
C THR A 2 -16.39 28.50 -15.05
N LYS A 3 -15.21 28.66 -14.44
CA LYS A 3 -14.14 27.67 -14.50
C LYS A 3 -14.67 26.41 -13.82
N LYS A 4 -14.77 25.31 -14.56
CA LYS A 4 -14.85 23.96 -13.99
C LYS A 4 -13.44 23.62 -13.53
N GLU A 5 -13.25 23.51 -12.22
CA GLU A 5 -12.03 22.94 -11.68
C GLU A 5 -12.09 21.42 -11.91
N ASP A 6 -11.25 20.93 -12.82
CA ASP A 6 -11.00 19.51 -13.01
C ASP A 6 -10.21 18.98 -11.79
N VAL A 7 -10.93 18.39 -10.83
CA VAL A 7 -10.29 17.63 -9.75
C VAL A 7 -9.79 16.31 -10.33
N LYS A 8 -8.51 16.26 -10.74
CA LYS A 8 -7.79 15.00 -10.96
C LYS A 8 -7.61 14.31 -9.61
N LYS A 9 -8.58 13.47 -9.25
CA LYS A 9 -8.56 12.67 -8.03
C LYS A 9 -7.64 11.46 -8.26
N SER A 10 -6.41 11.53 -7.76
CA SER A 10 -5.64 10.31 -7.51
C SER A 10 -6.31 9.63 -6.30
N ASP A 11 -7.10 8.58 -6.53
CA ASP A 11 -7.87 7.87 -5.49
C ASP A 11 -6.96 7.01 -4.57
N ASN A 12 -5.99 7.64 -3.93
CA ASN A 12 -5.21 6.98 -2.89
C ASN A 12 -6.08 6.84 -1.64
N VAL A 13 -6.44 5.59 -1.30
CA VAL A 13 -7.19 5.25 -0.09
C VAL A 13 -6.22 4.91 1.04
N ARG A 14 -6.43 5.51 2.22
CA ARG A 14 -5.62 5.21 3.41
C ARG A 14 -6.15 3.97 4.12
N ILE A 15 -5.28 2.99 4.34
CA ILE A 15 -5.55 1.80 5.17
C ILE A 15 -4.69 1.88 6.43
N GLN A 16 -5.26 1.54 7.59
CA GLN A 16 -4.52 1.39 8.85
C GLN A 16 -4.60 -0.05 9.32
N VAL A 17 -3.43 -0.67 9.56
CA VAL A 17 -3.32 -2.06 10.01
C VAL A 17 -2.62 -2.08 11.36
N TYR A 18 -3.17 -2.85 12.30
CA TYR A 18 -2.56 -3.10 13.60
C TYR A 18 -1.87 -4.47 13.58
N THR A 19 -0.66 -4.54 14.13
CA THR A 19 0.14 -5.76 14.26
C THR A 19 0.87 -5.72 15.59
N THR A 20 1.44 -6.85 16.01
CA THR A 20 2.33 -6.89 17.18
C THR A 20 3.60 -6.08 16.91
N GLU A 21 4.20 -5.54 17.98
CA GLU A 21 5.46 -4.78 17.89
C GLU A 21 6.60 -5.61 17.30
N GLU A 22 6.66 -6.90 17.66
CA GLU A 22 7.66 -7.84 17.14
C GLU A 22 7.60 -7.92 15.61
N LYS A 23 6.40 -8.13 15.05
CA LYS A 23 6.20 -8.18 13.60
C LYS A 23 6.51 -6.84 12.93
N HIS A 24 6.08 -5.72 13.54
CA HIS A 24 6.38 -4.39 13.01
C HIS A 24 7.91 -4.15 12.93
N ARG A 25 8.64 -4.50 14.00
CA ARG A 25 10.10 -4.35 14.06
C ARG A 25 10.79 -5.23 13.03
N ALA A 26 10.46 -6.51 12.96
CA ALA A 26 11.03 -7.43 11.98
C ALA A 26 10.77 -6.95 10.54
N PHE A 27 9.53 -6.56 10.25
CA PHE A 27 9.14 -6.06 8.94
C PHE A 27 9.88 -4.78 8.55
N LYS A 28 9.99 -3.81 9.48
CA LYS A 28 10.75 -2.57 9.27
C LYS A 28 12.23 -2.82 8.96
N MET A 29 12.88 -3.73 9.70
CA MET A 29 14.29 -4.07 9.47
C MET A 29 14.52 -4.68 8.09
N ILE A 30 13.65 -5.60 7.66
CA ILE A 30 13.77 -6.25 6.34
C ILE A 30 13.54 -5.23 5.22
N CYS A 31 12.53 -4.37 5.33
CA CYS A 31 12.26 -3.33 4.34
C CYS A 31 13.47 -2.40 4.18
N ALA A 32 14.03 -1.92 5.31
CA ALA A 32 15.21 -1.05 5.30
C ALA A 32 16.44 -1.74 4.68
N SER A 33 16.66 -3.02 5.00
CA SER A 33 17.81 -3.79 4.48
C SER A 33 17.74 -4.00 2.96
N ASN A 34 16.53 -4.01 2.39
CA ASN A 34 16.30 -4.15 0.95
C ASN A 34 16.10 -2.79 0.24
N GLY A 35 16.27 -1.66 0.94
CA GLY A 35 16.08 -0.33 0.36
C GLY A 35 14.63 -0.03 -0.08
N LYS A 36 13.64 -0.78 0.44
CA LYS A 36 12.22 -0.61 0.09
C LYS A 36 11.47 0.14 1.18
N LYS A 37 10.47 0.93 0.79
CA LYS A 37 9.52 1.52 1.75
C LYS A 37 8.52 0.47 2.20
N MET A 38 8.12 0.53 3.47
CA MET A 38 7.12 -0.37 4.03
C MET A 38 5.79 -0.30 3.28
N THR A 39 5.38 0.90 2.84
CA THR A 39 4.14 1.10 2.08
C THR A 39 4.14 0.31 0.78
N ASP A 40 5.24 0.37 0.04
CA ASP A 40 5.35 -0.26 -1.28
C ASP A 40 5.34 -1.79 -1.12
N VAL A 41 6.00 -2.30 -0.08
CA VAL A 41 5.98 -3.74 0.24
C VAL A 41 4.59 -4.20 0.68
N VAL A 42 3.87 -3.40 1.47
CA VAL A 42 2.49 -3.73 1.87
C VAL A 42 1.56 -3.72 0.66
N ASP A 43 1.72 -2.78 -0.26
CA ASP A 43 0.96 -2.73 -1.50
C ASP A 43 1.20 -3.98 -2.36
N ASP A 44 2.47 -4.34 -2.59
CA ASP A 44 2.86 -5.57 -3.28
C ASP A 44 2.21 -6.83 -2.65
N LEU A 45 2.21 -6.91 -1.31
CA LEU A 45 1.61 -8.03 -0.56
C LEU A 45 0.08 -8.06 -0.70
N ILE A 46 -0.58 -6.90 -0.66
CA ILE A 46 -2.03 -6.79 -0.86
C ILE A 46 -2.37 -7.22 -2.28
N THR A 47 -1.67 -6.71 -3.29
CA THR A 47 -1.88 -7.09 -4.70
C THR A 47 -1.70 -8.58 -4.92
N ALA A 48 -0.63 -9.18 -4.37
CA ALA A 48 -0.40 -10.62 -4.47
C ALA A 48 -1.54 -11.41 -3.82
N TYR A 49 -1.92 -11.04 -2.60
CA TYR A 49 -3.00 -11.72 -1.88
C TYR A 49 -4.35 -11.63 -2.62
N LEU A 50 -4.67 -10.47 -3.20
CA LEU A 50 -5.90 -10.29 -3.96
C LEU A 50 -5.88 -11.11 -5.26
N LYS A 51 -4.75 -11.17 -5.96
CA LYS A 51 -4.57 -12.02 -7.16
C LYS A 51 -4.73 -13.52 -6.84
N ASP A 52 -4.14 -13.98 -5.74
CA ASP A 52 -4.27 -15.37 -5.28
C ASP A 52 -5.72 -15.74 -4.95
N ASN A 53 -6.55 -14.74 -4.63
CA ASN A 53 -7.99 -14.90 -4.38
C ASN A 53 -8.86 -14.56 -5.61
N GLY A 54 -8.26 -14.50 -6.81
CA GLY A 54 -8.98 -14.33 -8.08
C GLY A 54 -9.40 -12.89 -8.40
N ILE A 55 -8.95 -11.90 -7.64
CA ILE A 55 -9.20 -10.49 -7.93
C ILE A 55 -8.10 -9.96 -8.86
N THR A 56 -8.49 -9.48 -10.04
CA THR A 56 -7.59 -8.86 -11.02
C THR A 56 -7.51 -7.35 -10.75
N ILE A 57 -6.28 -6.83 -10.58
CA ILE A 57 -5.99 -5.43 -10.29
C ILE A 57 -4.91 -5.00 -11.30
N GLU A 58 -5.19 -3.93 -12.05
CA GLU A 58 -4.31 -3.34 -13.08
C GLU A 58 -3.41 -2.25 -12.52
#